data_AF-A0A849QIX0-F1
#
_entry.id   AF-A0A849QIX0-F1
#
_cell.length_a   1.000
_cell.length_b   1.000
_cell.length_c   1.000
_cell.angle_alpha   90.00
_cell.angle_beta   90.00
_cell.angle_gamma   90.00
#
_symmetry.space_group_name_H-M   'P 1'
#
loop_
_entity.id
_entity.type
_entity.pdbx_description
1 polymer ?
#
loop_
_entity_poly.entity_id
_entity_poly.type
_entity_poly.pdbx_seq_one_letter_code
_entity_poly.pdbx_strand_id
1 'polypeptide(L)'
;MKIRVVSSKDEISTIGEEEIVHLAFRPSNKDIFTLVQTCNNLKAIHIPSSYNKTISKSIQMFLDMQNIALLEGDVWGHRKDINEYYEIKPQIFDRIEDLRKEGNSNDEILDRLGMETRLSKDLIKFLI
;
A
#
# COMPACT_ATOMS: atom_id res chain seq x y z
N MET A 1 3.91 4.62 10.34
CA MET A 1 4.30 4.18 8.98
C MET A 1 3.76 5.19 7.97
N LYS A 2 4.41 5.38 6.82
CA LYS A 2 3.97 6.36 5.79
C LYS A 2 3.88 5.68 4.43
N ILE A 3 2.94 6.12 3.62
CA ILE A 3 2.74 5.69 2.23
C ILE A 3 2.99 6.89 1.33
N ARG A 4 3.94 6.78 0.40
CA ARG A 4 4.20 7.83 -0.62
C ARG A 4 3.09 7.81 -1.65
N VAL A 5 2.42 8.92 -1.87
CA VAL A 5 1.33 9.04 -2.86
C VAL A 5 1.89 9.62 -4.16
N VAL A 6 1.74 8.86 -5.24
CA VAL A 6 2.30 9.18 -6.56
C VAL A 6 1.16 9.30 -7.55
N SER A 7 0.99 10.50 -8.12
CA SER A 7 -0.16 10.80 -8.99
C SER A 7 0.16 10.77 -10.48
N SER A 8 1.43 10.68 -10.85
CA SER A 8 1.86 10.51 -12.24
C SER A 8 3.12 9.66 -12.34
N LYS A 9 3.35 9.08 -13.52
CA LYS A 9 4.56 8.30 -13.83
C LYS A 9 5.85 9.13 -13.74
N ASP A 10 5.76 10.44 -13.94
CA ASP A 10 6.94 11.32 -14.00
C ASP A 10 7.55 11.52 -12.61
N GLU A 11 6.77 11.25 -11.56
CA GLU A 11 7.18 11.33 -10.16
C GLU A 11 7.91 10.08 -9.68
N ILE A 12 7.88 8.96 -10.42
CA ILE A 12 8.52 7.70 -10.00
C ILE A 12 10.01 7.90 -9.73
N SER A 13 10.67 8.74 -10.52
CA SER A 13 12.09 9.06 -10.40
C SER A 13 12.46 9.83 -9.11
N THR A 14 11.47 10.34 -8.38
CA THR A 14 11.67 11.12 -7.14
C THR A 14 11.59 10.26 -5.88
N ILE A 15 11.20 9.00 -6.03
CA ILE A 15 11.07 8.01 -4.94
C ILE A 15 12.47 7.47 -4.63
N GLY A 16 12.78 7.21 -3.36
CA GLY A 16 14.09 6.70 -2.95
C GLY A 16 14.03 5.63 -1.87
N GLU A 17 13.68 6.03 -0.65
CA GLU A 17 13.80 5.20 0.56
C GLU A 17 12.46 4.65 1.04
N GLU A 18 11.38 4.86 0.30
CA GLU A 18 10.03 4.52 0.72
C GLU A 18 9.73 3.02 0.71
N GLU A 19 9.05 2.56 1.75
CA GLU A 19 8.66 1.15 1.86
C GLU A 19 7.33 0.85 1.16
N ILE A 20 6.44 1.85 1.08
CA ILE A 20 5.11 1.70 0.48
C ILE A 20 4.83 2.89 -0.43
N VAL A 21 4.44 2.57 -1.67
CA VAL A 21 4.05 3.56 -2.68
C VAL A 21 2.62 3.32 -3.11
N HIS A 22 1.78 4.34 -3.01
CA HIS A 22 0.44 4.34 -3.58
C HIS A 22 0.44 4.98 -4.97
N LEU A 23 0.06 4.22 -6.00
CA LEU A 23 -0.08 4.73 -7.36
C LEU A 23 -1.53 5.17 -7.60
N ALA A 24 -1.74 6.49 -7.59
CA ALA A 24 -3.03 7.12 -7.86
C ALA A 24 -3.32 7.28 -9.37
N PHE A 25 -2.54 6.61 -10.22
CA PHE A 25 -2.74 6.48 -11.66
C PHE A 25 -2.64 5.01 -12.07
N ARG A 26 -3.20 4.65 -13.23
CA ARG A 26 -3.08 3.27 -13.75
C ARG A 26 -1.66 3.05 -14.26
N PRO A 27 -0.83 2.21 -13.61
CA PRO A 27 0.54 2.01 -14.06
C PRO A 27 0.60 1.04 -15.25
N SER A 28 1.54 1.29 -16.15
CA SER A 28 1.98 0.30 -17.13
C SER A 28 3.01 -0.66 -16.51
N ASN A 29 3.29 -1.77 -17.20
CA ASN A 29 4.38 -2.68 -16.80
C ASN A 29 5.71 -1.93 -16.65
N LYS A 30 6.01 -1.00 -17.57
CA LYS A 30 7.25 -0.20 -17.53
C LYS A 30 7.32 0.68 -16.27
N ASP A 31 6.20 1.28 -15.88
CA ASP A 31 6.14 2.13 -14.69
C ASP A 31 6.45 1.31 -13.42
N ILE A 32 5.89 0.10 -13.32
CA ILE A 32 6.16 -0.81 -12.20
C ILE A 32 7.63 -1.25 -12.16
N PHE A 33 8.21 -1.64 -13.31
CA PHE A 33 9.63 -1.98 -13.36
C PHE A 33 10.52 -0.80 -12.95
N THR A 34 10.21 0.40 -13.44
CA THR A 34 10.95 1.62 -13.11
C THR A 34 10.87 1.92 -11.63
N LEU A 35 9.68 1.79 -11.03
CA LEU A 35 9.48 1.97 -9.59
C LEU A 35 10.33 1.01 -8.76
N VAL A 36 10.28 -0.29 -9.08
CA VAL A 36 11.05 -1.32 -8.36
C VAL A 36 12.56 -1.09 -8.50
N GLN A 37 13.03 -0.62 -9.65
CA GLN A 37 14.44 -0.28 -9.86
C GLN A 37 14.89 1.00 -9.14
N THR A 38 13.97 1.95 -8.97
CA THR A 38 14.29 3.25 -8.37
C THR A 38 14.28 3.17 -6.83
N CYS A 39 13.36 2.38 -6.26
CA CYS A 39 13.11 2.34 -4.83
C CYS A 39 13.55 0.99 -4.21
N ASN A 40 14.79 0.94 -3.71
CA ASN A 40 15.40 -0.32 -3.22
C ASN A 40 14.73 -0.88 -1.95
N ASN A 41 14.07 -0.03 -1.15
CA ASN A 41 13.42 -0.44 0.10
C ASN A 41 11.93 -0.79 -0.09
N LEU A 42 11.44 -0.82 -1.34
CA LEU A 42 10.03 -1.01 -1.63
C LEU A 42 9.57 -2.39 -1.15
N LYS A 43 8.59 -2.40 -0.23
CA LYS A 43 7.95 -3.61 0.30
C LYS A 43 6.56 -3.81 -0.25
N ALA A 44 5.87 -2.74 -0.63
CA ALA A 44 4.52 -2.82 -1.17
C ALA A 44 4.19 -1.73 -2.19
N ILE A 45 3.44 -2.12 -3.21
CA ILE A 45 2.77 -1.22 -4.15
C ILE A 45 1.28 -1.26 -3.83
N HIS A 46 0.73 -0.13 -3.41
CA HIS A 46 -0.68 0.04 -3.09
C HIS A 46 -1.41 0.68 -4.28
N ILE A 47 -2.49 0.06 -4.77
CA ILE A 47 -3.21 0.58 -5.94
C ILE A 47 -4.74 0.49 -5.79
N PRO A 48 -5.49 1.45 -6.34
CA PRO A 48 -6.94 1.37 -6.41
C PRO A 48 -7.43 0.08 -7.09
N SER A 49 -8.55 -0.45 -6.62
CA SER A 49 -9.21 -1.65 -7.16
C SER A 49 -9.40 -1.62 -8.68
N SER A 50 -9.68 -0.44 -9.24
CA SER A 50 -9.89 -0.26 -10.69
C SER A 50 -8.60 -0.42 -11.51
N TYR A 51 -7.43 -0.26 -10.88
CA TYR A 51 -6.13 -0.42 -11.52
C TYR A 51 -5.56 -1.81 -11.26
N ASN A 52 -5.83 -2.41 -10.10
CA ASN A 52 -5.40 -3.77 -9.77
C ASN A 52 -5.86 -4.81 -10.81
N LYS A 53 -7.11 -4.68 -11.27
CA LYS A 53 -7.69 -5.53 -12.33
C LYS A 53 -6.93 -5.49 -13.66
N THR A 54 -6.13 -4.46 -13.89
CA THR A 54 -5.35 -4.28 -15.13
C THR A 54 -3.90 -4.75 -15.00
N ILE A 55 -3.47 -5.16 -13.80
CA ILE A 55 -2.13 -5.69 -13.58
C ILE A 55 -2.04 -7.11 -14.15
N SER A 56 -1.09 -7.31 -15.05
CA SER A 56 -0.87 -8.62 -15.67
C SER A 56 -0.35 -9.66 -14.67
N LYS A 57 -0.68 -10.94 -14.90
CA LYS A 57 -0.16 -12.06 -14.09
C LYS A 57 1.38 -12.10 -14.06
N SER A 58 2.04 -11.77 -15.18
CA SER A 58 3.50 -11.71 -15.25
C SER A 58 4.09 -10.65 -14.32
N ILE A 59 3.44 -9.49 -14.20
CA ILE A 59 3.86 -8.47 -13.22
C ILE A 59 3.62 -8.95 -11.79
N GLN A 60 2.48 -9.58 -11.51
CA GLN A 60 2.24 -10.14 -10.16
C GLN A 60 3.33 -11.14 -9.78
N MET A 61 3.71 -12.05 -10.69
CA MET A 61 4.82 -12.99 -10.49
C MET A 61 6.15 -12.27 -10.30
N PHE A 62 6.42 -11.21 -11.07
CA PHE A 62 7.63 -10.41 -10.91
C PHE A 62 7.71 -9.77 -9.52
N LEU A 63 6.64 -9.13 -9.06
CA LEU A 63 6.59 -8.52 -7.73
C LEU A 63 6.78 -9.56 -6.62
N ASP A 64 6.13 -10.73 -6.74
CA ASP A 64 6.30 -11.85 -5.81
C ASP A 64 7.75 -12.33 -5.74
N MET A 65 8.44 -12.46 -6.89
CA MET A 65 9.87 -12.79 -6.95
C MET A 65 10.77 -11.74 -6.30
N GLN A 66 10.34 -10.48 -6.26
CA GLN A 66 11.05 -9.38 -5.59
C GLN A 66 10.62 -9.23 -4.12
N ASN A 67 9.73 -10.08 -3.62
CA ASN A 67 9.13 -9.98 -2.28
C ASN A 67 8.41 -8.63 -2.04
N ILE A 68 7.73 -8.14 -3.09
CA ILE A 68 6.96 -6.88 -3.06
C ILE A 68 5.48 -7.21 -3.11
N ALA A 69 4.75 -6.80 -2.08
CA ALA A 69 3.31 -7.02 -2.02
C ALA A 69 2.55 -6.06 -2.95
N LEU A 70 1.57 -6.58 -3.69
CA LEU A 70 0.60 -5.76 -4.42
C LEU A 70 -0.66 -5.66 -3.56
N LEU A 71 -0.94 -4.47 -3.04
CA LEU A 71 -2.03 -4.22 -2.10
C LEU A 71 -3.18 -3.50 -2.80
N GLU A 72 -4.39 -4.05 -2.73
CA GLU A 72 -5.58 -3.39 -3.25
C GLU A 72 -6.19 -2.42 -2.22
N GLY A 73 -6.40 -1.17 -2.64
CA GLY A 73 -7.02 -0.15 -1.79
C GLY A 73 -6.74 1.27 -2.25
N ASP A 74 -7.29 2.23 -1.52
CA ASP A 74 -7.17 3.65 -1.84
C ASP A 74 -6.86 4.47 -0.58
N VAL A 75 -6.25 5.65 -0.75
CA VAL A 75 -5.94 6.60 0.32
C VAL A 75 -7.04 7.66 0.41
N TRP A 76 -8.23 7.23 0.84
CA TRP A 76 -9.43 8.05 0.78
C TRP A 76 -9.30 9.37 1.55
N GLY A 77 -9.72 10.47 0.91
CA GLY A 77 -9.70 11.82 1.50
C GLY A 77 -8.31 12.46 1.61
N HIS A 78 -7.27 11.80 1.10
CA HIS A 78 -5.92 12.35 1.08
C HIS A 78 -5.76 13.44 0.01
N ARG A 79 -5.02 14.50 0.35
CA ARG A 79 -4.68 15.60 -0.54
C ARG A 79 -3.17 15.68 -0.75
N LYS A 80 -2.72 15.08 -1.86
CA LYS A 80 -1.29 15.04 -2.23
C LYS A 80 -0.67 16.43 -2.35
N ASP A 81 -1.46 17.41 -2.79
CA ASP A 81 -1.02 18.79 -2.95
C ASP A 81 -0.71 19.49 -1.61
N ILE A 82 -1.22 18.96 -0.49
CA ILE A 82 -0.89 19.42 0.87
C ILE A 82 0.25 18.58 1.47
N ASN A 83 0.20 17.25 1.27
CA ASN A 83 1.17 16.33 1.83
C ASN A 83 1.36 15.17 0.87
N GLU A 84 2.59 14.90 0.48
CA GLU A 84 2.90 13.82 -0.47
C GLU A 84 2.87 12.42 0.17
N TYR A 85 2.72 12.36 1.50
CA TYR A 85 2.68 11.13 2.27
C TYR A 85 1.33 10.96 2.97
N TYR A 86 0.71 9.80 2.78
CA TYR A 86 -0.38 9.35 3.62
C TYR A 86 0.18 8.67 4.87
N GLU A 87 -0.12 9.21 6.04
CA GLU A 87 0.40 8.70 7.31
C GLU A 87 -0.57 7.73 7.97
N ILE A 88 -0.07 6.50 8.22
CA ILE A 88 -0.78 5.52 9.05
C ILE A 88 -0.49 5.87 10.51
N LYS A 89 -1.55 6.33 11.17
CA LYS A 89 -1.55 6.76 12.57
C LYS A 89 -1.01 5.66 13.51
N PRO A 90 -0.10 5.97 14.46
CA PRO A 90 0.42 4.99 15.42
C PRO A 90 -0.66 4.23 16.19
N GLN A 91 -1.79 4.89 16.47
CA GLN A 91 -2.94 4.32 17.17
C GLN A 91 -3.52 3.08 16.48
N ILE A 92 -3.32 2.93 15.16
CA ILE A 92 -3.73 1.75 14.40
C ILE A 92 -2.91 0.53 14.85
N PHE A 93 -1.62 0.70 15.08
CA PHE A 93 -0.73 -0.37 15.54
C PHE A 93 -1.03 -0.73 17.00
N ASP A 94 -1.26 0.27 17.85
CA ASP A 94 -1.70 0.05 19.23
C ASP A 94 -2.99 -0.79 19.26
N ARG A 95 -3.94 -0.45 18.36
CA ARG A 95 -5.21 -1.16 18.24
C ARG A 95 -5.04 -2.61 17.74
N ILE A 96 -4.14 -2.87 16.79
CA ILE A 96 -3.80 -4.24 16.35
C ILE A 96 -3.31 -5.07 17.54
N GLU A 97 -2.39 -4.51 18.33
CA GLU A 97 -1.80 -5.21 19.47
C GLU A 97 -2.81 -5.45 20.61
N ASP A 98 -3.72 -4.52 20.86
CA ASP A 98 -4.80 -4.70 21.81
C ASP A 98 -5.75 -5.83 21.39
N LEU A 99 -6.16 -5.85 20.12
CA LEU A 99 -7.03 -6.92 19.59
C LEU A 99 -6.34 -8.30 19.62
N ARG A 100 -5.02 -8.36 19.41
CA ARG A 100 -4.23 -9.59 19.58
C ARG A 100 -4.22 -10.07 21.02
N LYS A 101 -4.04 -9.17 22.00
CA LYS A 101 -4.07 -9.50 23.44
C LYS A 101 -5.43 -9.96 23.92
N GLU A 102 -6.50 -9.43 23.32
CA GLU A 102 -7.88 -9.90 23.52
C GLU A 102 -8.12 -11.32 22.97
N GLY A 103 -7.17 -11.89 22.22
CA GLY A 103 -7.27 -13.24 21.65
C GLY A 103 -8.01 -13.31 20.31
N ASN A 104 -8.24 -12.17 19.64
CA ASN A 104 -8.87 -12.16 18.32
C ASN A 104 -7.94 -12.79 17.28
N SER A 105 -8.52 -13.56 16.36
CA SER A 105 -7.84 -14.08 15.17
C SER A 105 -7.51 -12.96 14.17
N ASN A 106 -6.56 -13.20 13.26
CA ASN A 106 -6.22 -12.22 12.22
C ASN A 106 -7.43 -11.81 11.37
N ASP A 107 -8.35 -12.72 11.08
CA ASP A 107 -9.57 -12.42 10.30
C ASP A 107 -10.52 -11.49 11.06
N GLU A 108 -10.69 -11.72 12.38
CA GLU A 108 -11.50 -10.83 13.23
C GLU A 108 -10.87 -9.44 13.35
N ILE A 109 -9.54 -9.37 13.44
CA ILE A 109 -8.80 -8.10 13.46
C ILE A 109 -9.03 -7.33 12.15
N LEU A 110 -8.94 -8.01 11.00
CA LEU A 110 -9.17 -7.42 9.68
C LEU A 110 -10.57 -6.80 9.57
N ASP A 111 -11.59 -7.53 10.00
CA ASP A 111 -12.98 -7.06 9.92
C ASP A 111 -13.23 -5.88 10.87
N ARG A 112 -12.75 -5.95 12.13
CA ARG A 112 -12.90 -4.84 13.09
C ARG A 112 -12.18 -3.57 12.64
N LEU A 113 -10.90 -3.68 12.27
CA LEU A 113 -10.13 -2.51 11.83
C LEU A 113 -10.64 -1.93 10.52
N GLY A 114 -11.16 -2.76 9.61
CA GLY A 114 -11.79 -2.29 8.39
C GLY A 114 -12.98 -1.37 8.68
N MET A 115 -13.81 -1.72 9.67
CA MET A 115 -14.94 -0.90 10.11
C MET A 115 -14.50 0.37 10.84
N GLU A 116 -13.46 0.29 11.68
CA GLU A 116 -12.98 1.41 12.50
C GLU A 116 -12.19 2.47 11.72
N THR A 117 -11.41 2.07 10.71
CA THR A 117 -10.29 2.88 10.17
C THR A 117 -10.43 3.28 8.70
N ARG A 118 -11.39 2.68 7.97
CA ARG A 118 -11.54 2.79 6.50
C ARG A 118 -10.31 2.36 5.69
N LEU A 119 -9.29 1.76 6.31
CA LEU A 119 -8.17 1.16 5.60
C LEU A 119 -8.65 -0.08 4.84
N SER A 120 -8.03 -0.37 3.69
CA SER A 120 -8.36 -1.58 2.94
C SER A 120 -7.93 -2.83 3.70
N LYS A 121 -8.64 -3.94 3.48
CA LYS A 121 -8.30 -5.23 4.08
C LYS A 121 -6.87 -5.66 3.75
N ASP A 122 -6.42 -5.44 2.52
CA ASP A 122 -5.05 -5.76 2.10
C ASP A 122 -4.01 -4.94 2.86
N LEU A 123 -4.26 -3.64 3.04
CA LEU A 123 -3.37 -2.79 3.81
C LEU A 123 -3.33 -3.24 5.27
N ILE A 124 -4.48 -3.51 5.90
CA ILE A 124 -4.51 -4.00 7.28
C ILE A 124 -3.77 -5.34 7.39
N LYS A 125 -3.99 -6.26 6.43
CA LYS A 125 -3.30 -7.55 6.40
C LYS A 125 -1.79 -7.40 6.29
N PHE A 126 -1.31 -6.39 5.57
CA PHE A 126 0.12 -6.08 5.47
C PHE A 126 0.70 -5.50 6.77
N LEU A 127 -0.12 -4.89 7.63
CA LEU A 127 0.33 -4.31 8.90
C LEU A 127 0.38 -5.30 10.07
N ILE A 128 -0.30 -6.45 9.95
CA ILE A 128 -0.38 -7.51 10.96
C ILE A 128 0.87 -8.38 10.90
#